data_AF-A0A151F3H6-F1
#
_entry.id   AF-A0A151F3H6-F1
#
_cell.length_a   1.000
_cell.length_b   1.000
_cell.length_c   1.000
_cell.angle_alpha   90.00
_cell.angle_beta   90.00
_cell.angle_gamma   90.00
#
_symmetry.space_group_name_H-M   'P 1'
#
loop_
_entity.id
_entity.type
_entity.pdbx_description
1 polymer ?
#
loop_
_entity_poly.entity_id
_entity_poly.type
_entity_poly.pdbx_seq_one_letter_code
_entity_poly.pdbx_strand_id
1 'polypeptide(L)'
;MKLTEVSEIEIKTFSVEDIRNISSKDFDRHNLPENLKLLPNIPENFSWKNDAIGLGDAFQRAVNELFNGKGEVALIVEKRVLTLHQE
;
A
#
# COMPACT_ATOMS: atom_id res chain seq x y z
N MET A 1 20.75 -20.08 18.47
CA MET A 1 20.31 -19.35 17.26
C MET A 1 18.91 -18.80 17.49
N LYS A 2 18.74 -17.48 17.53
CA LYS A 2 17.47 -16.81 17.85
C LYS A 2 17.00 -15.97 16.67
N LEU A 3 15.81 -16.25 16.17
CA LEU A 3 15.13 -15.44 15.14
C LEU A 3 14.24 -14.40 15.83
N THR A 4 14.33 -13.14 15.39
CA THR A 4 13.39 -12.07 15.76
C THR A 4 12.70 -11.56 14.50
N GLU A 5 11.40 -11.32 14.56
CA GLU A 5 10.60 -10.75 13.48
C GLU A 5 9.83 -9.53 14.00
N VAL A 6 9.81 -8.47 13.20
CA VAL A 6 8.87 -7.34 13.36
C VAL A 6 8.21 -7.06 12.01
N SER A 7 6.92 -6.73 12.03
CA SER A 7 6.12 -6.42 10.83
C SER A 7 5.39 -5.10 10.99
N GLU A 8 5.28 -4.33 9.91
CA GLU A 8 4.42 -3.15 9.81
C GLU A 8 3.64 -3.25 8.51
N ILE A 9 2.33 -2.99 8.58
CA ILE A 9 1.47 -2.82 7.42
C ILE A 9 1.16 -1.34 7.23
N GLU A 10 1.33 -0.86 6.01
CA GLU A 10 0.95 0.46 5.56
C GLU A 10 -0.13 0.35 4.48
N ILE A 11 -1.21 1.11 4.64
CA ILE A 11 -2.32 1.21 3.68
C ILE A 11 -2.37 2.65 3.19
N LYS A 12 -2.35 2.83 1.88
CA LYS A 12 -2.49 4.13 1.23
C LYS A 12 -3.58 4.06 0.18
N THR A 13 -4.29 5.17 -0.02
CA THR A 13 -5.22 5.31 -1.14
C THR A 13 -4.89 6.53 -1.97
N PHE A 14 -5.29 6.49 -3.24
CA PHE A 14 -4.95 7.50 -4.24
C PHE A 14 -6.17 7.80 -5.11
N SER A 15 -6.21 9.02 -5.66
CA SER A 15 -7.18 9.34 -6.70
C SER A 15 -6.72 8.86 -8.08
N VAL A 16 -7.61 8.23 -8.85
CA VAL A 16 -7.35 7.94 -10.28
C VAL A 16 -7.07 9.21 -11.08
N GLU A 17 -7.68 10.35 -10.71
CA GLU A 17 -7.41 11.64 -11.36
C GLU A 17 -5.97 12.09 -11.13
N ASP A 18 -5.49 12.07 -9.88
CA ASP A 18 -4.11 12.41 -9.55
C ASP A 18 -3.12 11.45 -10.23
N ILE A 19 -3.48 10.17 -10.33
CA ILE A 19 -2.66 9.20 -11.06
C ILE A 19 -2.58 9.51 -12.56
N ARG A 20 -3.71 9.85 -13.19
CA ARG A 20 -3.74 10.24 -14.61
C ARG A 20 -3.01 11.55 -14.88
N ASN A 21 -3.04 12.50 -13.94
CA ASN A 21 -2.35 13.78 -14.07
C ASN A 21 -0.83 13.62 -14.08
N ILE A 22 -0.29 12.69 -13.28
CA ILE A 22 1.15 12.42 -13.19
C ILE A 22 1.60 11.49 -14.32
N SER A 23 0.78 10.48 -14.66
CA SER A 23 1.00 9.55 -15.76
C SER A 23 0.06 9.92 -16.91
N SER A 24 0.42 10.99 -17.64
CA SER A 24 -0.38 11.65 -18.68
C SER A 24 -0.88 10.80 -19.86
N LYS A 25 -0.77 9.47 -19.85
CA LYS A 25 -1.32 8.63 -20.92
C LYS A 25 -1.73 7.19 -20.60
N ASP A 26 -1.27 6.56 -19.52
CA ASP A 26 -1.25 5.09 -19.53
C ASP A 26 -1.64 4.37 -18.23
N PHE A 27 -2.20 5.01 -17.18
CA PHE A 27 -2.64 4.22 -15.99
C PHE A 27 -3.64 3.11 -16.35
N ASP A 28 -4.55 3.42 -17.28
CA ASP A 28 -5.53 2.46 -17.82
C ASP A 28 -4.92 1.49 -18.86
N ARG A 29 -3.69 1.75 -19.33
CA ARG A 29 -2.96 0.90 -20.30
C ARG A 29 -1.87 0.04 -19.66
N HIS A 30 -1.37 0.46 -18.51
CA HIS A 30 -0.37 -0.21 -17.73
C HIS A 30 -1.02 -1.37 -16.96
N ASN A 31 -0.30 -2.49 -16.89
CA ASN A 31 -0.71 -3.56 -16.00
C ASN A 31 -0.51 -3.11 -14.54
N LEU A 32 -1.30 -3.68 -13.62
CA LEU A 32 -1.22 -3.38 -12.18
C LEU A 32 0.22 -3.28 -11.61
N PRO A 33 1.19 -4.13 -12.00
CA PRO A 33 2.56 -4.02 -11.51
C PRO A 33 3.31 -2.74 -11.93
N GLU A 34 3.03 -2.21 -13.12
CA GLU A 34 3.65 -0.96 -13.59
C GLU A 34 3.08 0.25 -12.86
N ASN A 35 1.77 0.19 -12.58
CA ASN A 35 1.07 1.19 -11.78
C ASN A 35 1.65 1.32 -10.36
N LEU A 36 2.14 0.23 -9.75
CA LEU A 36 2.79 0.27 -8.43
C LEU A 36 4.01 1.20 -8.38
N LYS A 37 4.75 1.34 -9.48
CA LYS A 37 5.95 2.19 -9.53
C LYS A 37 5.60 3.68 -9.56
N LEU A 38 4.38 4.02 -9.95
CA LEU A 38 3.92 5.39 -10.09
C LEU A 38 3.41 5.94 -8.75
N LEU A 39 2.74 5.10 -7.95
CA LEU A 39 2.09 5.48 -6.69
C LEU A 39 2.95 6.27 -5.69
N PRO A 40 4.26 6.01 -5.51
CA PRO A 40 5.08 6.77 -4.55
C PRO A 40 5.20 8.27 -4.87
N ASN A 41 4.98 8.67 -6.12
CA ASN A 41 5.09 10.07 -6.56
C ASN A 41 3.73 10.79 -6.55
N ILE A 42 2.67 10.13 -6.08
CA ILE A 42 1.29 10.60 -6.18
C ILE A 42 0.83 11.01 -4.79
N PRO A 43 0.13 12.14 -4.63
CA PRO A 43 -0.44 12.52 -3.35
C PRO A 43 -1.40 11.42 -2.87
N GLU A 44 -1.23 11.02 -1.61
CA GLU A 44 -2.10 10.04 -0.96
C GLU A 44 -3.34 10.74 -0.38
N ASN A 45 -4.52 10.20 -0.66
CA ASN A 45 -5.79 10.69 -0.11
C ASN A 45 -6.01 10.21 1.32
N PHE A 46 -5.45 9.04 1.63
CA PHE A 46 -5.47 8.45 2.95
C PHE A 46 -4.21 7.61 3.17
N SER A 47 -3.77 7.56 4.41
CA SER A 47 -2.57 6.86 4.84
C SER A 47 -2.79 6.32 6.25
N TRP A 48 -2.43 5.06 6.45
CA TRP A 48 -2.53 4.42 7.75
C TRP A 48 -1.48 3.35 7.92
N LYS A 49 -0.99 3.20 9.16
CA LYS A 49 0.05 2.24 9.52
C LYS A 49 -0.32 1.50 10.79
N ASN A 50 0.03 0.21 10.85
CA ASN A 50 -0.19 -0.61 12.03
C ASN A 50 0.70 -1.87 11.99
N ASP A 51 1.25 -2.24 13.14
CA ASP A 51 2.16 -3.37 13.35
C ASP A 51 1.49 -4.62 13.93
N ALA A 52 0.22 -4.52 14.31
CA ALA A 52 -0.55 -5.53 15.03
C ALA A 52 -1.68 -6.18 14.21
N ILE A 53 -1.76 -5.94 12.89
CA ILE A 53 -2.78 -6.52 12.02
C ILE A 53 -2.20 -7.44 10.96
N GLY A 54 -3.01 -8.40 10.49
CA GLY A 54 -2.66 -9.26 9.36
C GLY A 54 -3.06 -8.67 8.01
N LEU A 55 -2.58 -9.29 6.92
CA LEU A 55 -2.96 -8.91 5.54
C LEU A 55 -4.47 -8.99 5.28
N GLY A 56 -5.18 -9.90 5.94
CA GLY A 56 -6.65 -10.01 5.81
C GLY A 56 -7.38 -8.77 6.33
N ASP A 57 -7.03 -8.32 7.54
CA ASP A 57 -7.57 -7.09 8.13
C ASP A 57 -7.16 -5.86 7.32
N ALA A 58 -5.92 -5.85 6.84
CA ALA A 58 -5.41 -4.78 5.97
C ALA A 58 -6.23 -4.66 4.69
N PHE A 59 -6.55 -5.79 4.05
CA PHE A 59 -7.38 -5.84 2.86
C PHE A 59 -8.79 -5.34 3.13
N GLN A 60 -9.44 -5.85 4.18
CA GLN A 60 -10.78 -5.39 4.56
C GLN A 60 -10.80 -3.88 4.82
N ARG A 61 -9.77 -3.36 5.49
CA ARG A 61 -9.66 -1.95 5.77
C ARG A 61 -9.45 -1.12 4.50
N ALA A 62 -8.55 -1.53 3.62
CA ALA A 62 -8.37 -0.87 2.33
C ALA A 62 -9.69 -0.80 1.54
N VAL A 63 -10.44 -1.90 1.46
CA VAL A 63 -11.75 -1.95 0.82
C VAL A 63 -12.74 -0.97 1.46
N ASN A 64 -12.80 -0.91 2.79
CA ASN A 64 -13.66 0.04 3.48
C ASN A 64 -13.30 1.49 3.16
N GLU A 65 -12.01 1.84 3.11
CA GLU A 65 -11.58 3.20 2.76
C GLU A 65 -11.97 3.56 1.32
N LEU A 66 -11.85 2.62 0.38
CA LEU A 66 -12.34 2.80 -0.99
C LEU A 66 -13.87 3.05 -1.02
N PHE A 67 -14.65 2.23 -0.31
CA PHE A 67 -16.11 2.43 -0.22
C PHE A 67 -16.51 3.75 0.46
N ASN A 68 -15.68 4.25 1.38
CA ASN A 68 -15.88 5.53 2.05
C ASN A 68 -15.45 6.74 1.18
N GLY A 69 -15.05 6.52 -0.07
CA GLY A 69 -14.66 7.57 -1.00
C GLY A 69 -13.30 8.20 -0.67
N LYS A 70 -12.43 7.49 0.07
CA LYS A 70 -11.06 7.96 0.36
C LYS A 70 -10.10 7.78 -0.81
N GLY A 71 -10.58 7.43 -2.00
CA GLY A 71 -9.79 7.19 -3.21
C GLY A 71 -10.34 5.99 -3.98
N GLU A 72 -9.87 5.77 -5.20
CA GLU A 72 -10.32 4.66 -6.06
C GLU A 72 -9.25 3.57 -6.20
N VAL A 73 -8.01 3.84 -5.77
CA VAL A 73 -6.90 2.88 -5.76
C VAL A 73 -6.36 2.76 -4.35
N ALA A 74 -6.13 1.52 -3.89
CA ALA A 74 -5.48 1.24 -2.63
C ALA A 74 -4.15 0.48 -2.84
N LEU A 75 -3.14 0.87 -2.08
CA LEU A 75 -1.85 0.19 -1.98
C LEU A 75 -1.70 -0.35 -0.55
N ILE A 76 -1.43 -1.64 -0.44
CA ILE A 76 -1.13 -2.31 0.83
C ILE A 76 0.33 -2.74 0.77
N VAL A 77 1.14 -2.26 1.70
CA VAL A 77 2.55 -2.60 1.82
C VAL A 77 2.79 -3.27 3.17
N GLU A 78 3.26 -4.51 3.14
CA GLU A 78 3.77 -5.18 4.33
C GLU A 78 5.29 -5.10 4.33
N LYS A 79 5.84 -4.54 5.42
CA LYS A 79 7.28 -4.48 5.66
C LYS A 79 7.60 -5.44 6.80
N ARG A 80 8.58 -6.33 6.58
CA ARG A 80 9.07 -7.25 7.60
C ARG A 80 10.57 -7.09 7.79
N VAL A 81 11.02 -7.11 9.03
CA VAL A 81 12.44 -7.16 9.38
C VAL A 81 12.70 -8.42 10.18
N LEU A 82 13.65 -9.22 9.70
CA LEU A 82 14.05 -10.48 10.29
C LEU A 82 15.51 -10.37 10.76
N THR A 83 15.77 -10.69 12.02
CA THR A 83 17.14 -10.77 12.54
C THR A 83 17.44 -12.18 13.03
N LEU A 84 18.64 -12.67 12.74
CA LEU A 84 19.08 -14.01 13.10
C LEU A 84 20.35 -13.92 13.93
N HIS A 85 20.23 -14.17 15.23
CA HIS A 85 21.34 -14.15 16.16
C HIS A 85 21.94 -15.56 16.26
N GLN A 86 23.17 -15.72 15.80
CA GLN A 86 24.01 -16.87 16.14
C GLN A 86 24.65 -16.54 17.49
N GLU A 87 24.52 -17.44 18.47
CA GLU A 87 25.23 -17.31 19.76
C GLU A 87 26.71 -17.63 19.57
#